data_AF-A0A7S0T6I2-F1
#
_entry.id   AF-A0A7S0T6I2-F1
#
_cell.length_a   1.000
_cell.length_b   1.000
_cell.length_c   1.000
_cell.angle_alpha   90.00
_cell.angle_beta   90.00
_cell.angle_gamma   90.00
#
_symmetry.space_group_name_H-M   'P 1'
#
loop_
_entity.id
_entity.type
_entity.pdbx_description
1 polymer ?
#
loop_
_entity_poly.entity_id
_entity_poly.type
_entity_poly.pdbx_seq_one_letter_code
_entity_poly.pdbx_strand_id
1 'polypeptide(L)'
;GNGGLNQSRADHASDGLRIAQSSAGVSARQSQKPSVGQWSMSRSGGGGKKNKNGSDNGNNKHDSQSQSQSRAKKFSVAENALYDFLTKRSVKTLMVYLDEFHDGPSKDWLEKFADFKQREATFAESDKYLLRMMRTTTQKGTLTVSHPKGYFKRSFPFTIEPRRLAERILAIREQLAAEWQRDLQLIEEENQQLHRIHLELSLNGADTDLNKVRKRIFEHDPFADNDSALCSSNYRQLKAMLTEFASYAFLDKLKHVDSHSHKWLDSYLSTHEVGNDEAFLRELWTMPTVSPSSSSE
;
A
#
# COMPACT_ATOMS: atom_id res chain seq x y z
N GLY A 1 -41.85 -46.38 -20.74
CA GLY A 1 -40.74 -46.18 -21.69
C GLY A 1 -40.70 -44.73 -22.07
N ASN A 2 -39.63 -44.04 -21.71
CA ASN A 2 -39.24 -42.75 -22.27
C ASN A 2 -37.73 -42.61 -22.03
N GLY A 3 -36.95 -42.90 -23.08
CA GLY A 3 -35.50 -42.77 -23.10
C GLY A 3 -35.14 -41.44 -23.74
N GLY A 4 -34.45 -40.58 -22.99
CA GLY A 4 -33.89 -39.33 -23.46
C GLY A 4 -32.37 -39.42 -23.46
N LEU A 5 -31.80 -39.27 -24.66
CA LEU A 5 -30.41 -39.48 -25.04
C LEU A 5 -29.37 -38.63 -24.29
N ASN A 6 -28.27 -39.31 -23.94
CA ASN A 6 -26.93 -38.77 -23.73
C ASN A 6 -26.39 -38.08 -25.00
N GLN A 7 -25.76 -36.91 -24.85
CA GLN A 7 -24.70 -36.47 -25.74
C GLN A 7 -23.52 -35.90 -24.97
N SER A 8 -22.40 -36.58 -25.19
CA SER A 8 -21.04 -36.32 -24.74
C SER A 8 -20.45 -35.10 -25.43
N ARG A 9 -19.66 -34.30 -24.71
CA ARG A 9 -18.59 -33.51 -25.32
C ARG A 9 -17.43 -33.34 -24.34
N ALA A 10 -16.45 -34.22 -24.49
CA ALA A 10 -15.06 -33.92 -24.16
C ALA A 10 -14.46 -33.12 -25.34
N ASP A 11 -13.58 -32.16 -25.06
CA ASP A 11 -12.25 -32.06 -25.69
C ASP A 11 -11.50 -30.78 -25.26
N HIS A 12 -10.29 -31.03 -24.77
CA HIS A 12 -9.04 -30.29 -24.94
C HIS A 12 -8.94 -28.77 -24.75
N ALA A 13 -8.20 -28.36 -23.70
CA ALA A 13 -7.02 -27.50 -23.85
C ALA A 13 -6.12 -27.64 -22.61
N SER A 14 -5.08 -28.46 -22.74
CA SER A 14 -3.93 -28.53 -21.84
C SER A 14 -2.90 -27.51 -22.30
N ASP A 15 -2.79 -26.37 -21.62
CA ASP A 15 -1.75 -25.38 -21.89
C ASP A 15 -0.54 -25.59 -20.99
N GLY A 16 0.62 -25.66 -21.63
CA GLY A 16 1.87 -26.14 -21.08
C GLY A 16 2.51 -25.16 -20.09
N LEU A 17 2.73 -25.64 -18.87
CA LEU A 17 3.64 -25.03 -17.91
C LEU A 17 5.09 -25.16 -18.43
N ARG A 18 5.62 -24.12 -19.06
CA ARG A 18 7.07 -24.00 -19.31
C ARG A 18 7.75 -23.56 -18.02
N ILE A 19 8.32 -24.53 -17.30
CA ILE A 19 9.24 -24.27 -16.19
C ILE A 19 10.57 -23.82 -16.82
N ALA A 20 10.84 -22.51 -16.79
CA ALA A 20 12.15 -21.97 -17.07
C ALA A 20 13.05 -22.24 -15.86
N GLN A 21 13.99 -23.19 -16.01
CA GLN A 21 15.13 -23.31 -15.10
C GLN A 21 16.07 -22.14 -15.37
N SER A 22 16.03 -21.09 -14.53
CA SER A 22 17.09 -20.07 -14.52
C SER A 22 18.18 -20.51 -13.54
N SER A 23 19.38 -20.69 -14.10
CA SER A 23 20.58 -21.06 -13.38
C SER A 23 21.12 -19.84 -12.62
N ALA A 24 21.45 -20.08 -11.35
CA ALA A 24 22.05 -19.10 -10.45
C ALA A 24 23.45 -18.69 -10.94
N GLY A 25 23.57 -17.45 -11.42
CA GLY A 25 24.85 -16.77 -11.60
C GLY A 25 25.10 -15.81 -10.43
N VAL A 26 25.79 -16.28 -9.39
CA VAL A 26 26.26 -15.45 -8.27
C VAL A 26 27.41 -14.57 -8.78
N SER A 27 27.10 -13.31 -9.11
CA SER A 27 28.11 -12.30 -9.41
C SER A 27 28.26 -11.36 -8.21
N ALA A 28 29.30 -11.59 -7.42
CA ALA A 28 29.69 -10.75 -6.30
C ALA A 28 30.02 -9.34 -6.81
N ARG A 29 29.15 -8.36 -6.50
CA ARG A 29 29.40 -6.94 -6.79
C ARG A 29 29.88 -6.22 -5.54
N GLN A 30 31.13 -5.79 -5.62
CA GLN A 30 31.88 -5.01 -4.64
C GLN A 30 31.13 -3.72 -4.29
N SER A 31 30.81 -3.55 -3.00
CA SER A 31 30.23 -2.32 -2.44
C SER A 31 31.21 -1.15 -2.55
N GLN A 32 30.92 -0.18 -3.42
CA GLN A 32 31.46 1.16 -3.30
C GLN A 32 30.50 2.01 -2.46
N LYS A 33 30.98 2.50 -1.32
CA LYS A 33 30.26 3.43 -0.44
C LYS A 33 30.14 4.79 -1.13
N PRO A 34 28.97 5.44 -1.16
CA PRO A 34 28.89 6.84 -1.57
C PRO A 34 29.47 7.75 -0.47
N SER A 35 30.34 8.67 -0.86
CA SER A 35 30.91 9.68 0.02
C SER A 35 29.84 10.69 0.44
N VAL A 36 29.68 10.86 1.75
CA VAL A 36 28.83 11.89 2.35
C VAL A 36 29.44 13.27 2.06
N GLY A 37 28.79 14.02 1.17
CA GLY A 37 29.15 15.41 0.90
C GLY A 37 28.83 16.29 2.11
N GLN A 38 29.85 16.95 2.65
CA GLN A 38 29.72 18.00 3.65
C GLN A 38 29.01 19.22 3.06
N TRP A 39 27.83 19.54 3.58
CA TRP A 39 27.17 20.82 3.36
C TRP A 39 27.72 21.82 4.40
N SER A 40 28.65 22.69 3.98
CA SER A 40 29.07 23.84 4.79
C SER A 40 28.07 24.99 4.61
N MET A 41 27.25 25.27 5.62
CA MET A 41 26.50 26.52 5.67
C MET A 41 27.36 27.62 6.30
N SER A 42 27.85 28.52 5.45
CA SER A 42 28.49 29.77 5.86
C SER A 42 27.43 30.71 6.45
N ARG A 43 27.50 30.96 7.75
CA ARG A 43 26.70 32.01 8.41
C ARG A 43 27.45 33.33 8.33
N SER A 44 27.00 34.24 7.47
CA SER A 44 27.45 35.64 7.51
C SER A 44 26.81 36.35 8.71
N GLY A 45 27.66 36.84 9.62
CA GLY A 45 27.24 37.69 10.72
C GLY A 45 26.89 39.10 10.24
N GLY A 46 25.62 39.48 10.35
CA GLY A 46 25.14 40.84 10.22
C GLY A 46 24.80 41.42 11.60
N GLY A 47 25.63 42.34 12.09
CA GLY A 47 25.38 43.08 13.33
C GLY A 47 24.29 44.14 13.13
N GLY A 48 23.14 43.93 13.77
CA GLY A 48 22.03 44.88 13.82
C GLY A 48 21.88 45.51 15.20
N LYS A 49 21.97 46.84 15.25
CA LYS A 49 21.87 47.68 16.45
C LYS A 49 20.51 47.54 17.16
N LYS A 50 20.57 47.44 18.50
CA LYS A 50 19.43 47.48 19.43
C LYS A 50 18.73 48.84 19.36
N ASN A 51 17.45 48.83 19.01
CA ASN A 51 16.50 49.88 19.40
C ASN A 51 15.57 49.28 20.46
N LYS A 52 15.68 49.77 21.70
CA LYS A 52 14.74 49.51 22.79
C LYS A 52 13.69 50.62 22.74
N ASN A 53 12.41 50.26 22.54
CA ASN A 53 11.24 50.98 23.03
C ASN A 53 9.96 50.19 22.68
N GLY A 54 9.01 50.14 23.62
CA GLY A 54 7.64 49.61 23.43
C GLY A 54 7.46 48.19 23.94
N SER A 55 7.02 47.97 25.19
CA SER A 55 5.63 48.05 25.70
C SER A 55 4.83 46.77 25.42
N ASP A 56 4.47 46.10 26.51
CA ASP A 56 3.43 45.07 26.71
C ASP A 56 2.96 44.24 25.51
N ASN A 57 3.40 42.97 25.46
CA ASN A 57 2.53 41.88 25.02
C ASN A 57 3.04 40.51 25.54
N GLY A 58 2.87 40.28 26.84
CA GLY A 58 3.26 39.03 27.49
C GLY A 58 2.08 38.06 27.62
N ASN A 59 1.74 37.30 26.57
CA ASN A 59 0.94 36.07 26.75
C ASN A 59 1.00 35.00 25.64
N ASN A 60 1.74 35.20 24.53
CA ASN A 60 1.71 34.26 23.39
C ASN A 60 2.73 33.10 23.40
N LYS A 61 3.41 32.82 24.51
CA LYS A 61 4.41 31.72 24.56
C LYS A 61 3.82 30.33 24.83
N HIS A 62 2.56 30.21 25.25
CA HIS A 62 1.98 28.92 25.63
C HIS A 62 1.42 28.10 24.45
N ASP A 63 1.12 28.73 23.31
CA ASP A 63 0.46 28.05 22.18
C ASP A 63 1.42 27.28 21.26
N SER A 64 2.68 27.70 21.16
CA SER A 64 3.65 27.08 20.22
C SER A 64 4.13 25.69 20.67
N GLN A 65 4.12 25.38 21.97
CA GLN A 65 4.50 24.06 22.48
C GLN A 65 3.40 23.01 22.26
N SER A 66 2.12 23.40 22.35
CA SER A 66 0.98 22.50 22.18
C SER A 66 0.81 22.00 20.75
N GLN A 67 1.14 22.82 19.74
CA GLN A 67 1.07 22.42 18.32
C GLN A 67 2.15 21.40 17.92
N SER A 68 3.33 21.44 18.55
CA SER A 68 4.44 20.55 18.23
C SER A 68 4.20 19.13 18.73
N GLN A 69 3.59 18.97 19.91
CA GLN A 69 3.25 17.67 20.49
C GLN A 69 2.12 16.97 19.73
N SER A 70 1.10 17.70 19.29
CA SER A 70 -0.01 17.13 18.52
C SER A 70 0.43 16.60 17.15
N ARG A 71 1.36 17.30 16.49
CA ARG A 71 1.93 16.88 15.21
C ARG A 71 2.78 15.61 15.35
N ALA A 72 3.63 15.52 16.38
CA ALA A 72 4.43 14.32 16.66
C ALA A 72 3.55 13.08 16.90
N LYS A 73 2.44 13.26 17.64
CA LYS A 73 1.48 12.17 17.89
C LYS A 73 0.80 11.68 16.60
N LYS A 74 0.43 12.60 15.68
CA LYS A 74 -0.17 12.23 14.38
C LYS A 74 0.80 11.41 13.52
N PHE A 75 2.07 11.82 13.45
CA PHE A 75 3.09 11.07 12.70
C PHE A 75 3.29 9.65 13.23
N SER A 76 3.31 9.47 14.55
CA SER A 76 3.42 8.14 15.16
C SER A 76 2.27 7.21 14.78
N VAL A 77 1.04 7.74 14.65
CA VAL A 77 -0.13 6.93 14.24
C VAL A 77 0.01 6.47 12.79
N ALA A 78 0.41 7.36 11.88
CA ALA A 78 0.61 7.01 10.47
C ALA A 78 1.76 6.00 10.28
N GLU A 79 2.86 6.18 11.03
CA GLU A 79 4.00 5.26 11.00
C GLU A 79 3.60 3.85 11.49
N ASN A 80 2.84 3.78 12.60
CA ASN A 80 2.32 2.49 13.09
C ASN A 80 1.38 1.83 12.08
N ALA A 81 0.48 2.61 11.46
CA ALA A 81 -0.41 2.10 10.42
C ALA A 81 0.38 1.53 9.22
N LEU A 82 1.49 2.17 8.85
CA LEU A 82 2.39 1.70 7.80
C LEU A 82 3.06 0.37 8.17
N TYR A 83 3.60 0.23 9.39
CA TYR A 83 4.18 -1.03 9.86
C TYR A 83 3.16 -2.17 9.92
N ASP A 84 1.95 -1.86 10.42
CA ASP A 84 0.84 -2.80 10.49
C ASP A 84 0.43 -3.27 9.10
N PHE A 85 0.34 -2.33 8.16
CA PHE A 85 0.04 -2.61 6.77
C PHE A 85 1.11 -3.50 6.10
N LEU A 86 2.39 -3.12 6.20
CA LEU A 86 3.49 -3.89 5.61
C LEU A 86 3.56 -5.30 6.19
N THR A 87 3.35 -5.45 7.49
CA THR A 87 3.33 -6.76 8.15
C THR A 87 2.15 -7.60 7.64
N LYS A 88 0.94 -7.02 7.54
CA LYS A 88 -0.23 -7.69 6.95
C LYS A 88 0.05 -8.19 5.53
N ARG A 89 0.65 -7.36 4.68
CA ARG A 89 1.00 -7.74 3.30
C ARG A 89 2.09 -8.80 3.24
N SER A 90 3.05 -8.74 4.16
CA SER A 90 4.11 -9.76 4.27
C SER A 90 3.55 -11.13 4.62
N VAL A 91 2.59 -11.18 5.55
CA VAL A 91 1.85 -12.42 5.88
C VAL A 91 1.13 -12.96 4.66
N LYS A 92 0.38 -12.12 3.92
CA LYS A 92 -0.32 -12.55 2.70
C LYS A 92 0.62 -13.05 1.61
N THR A 93 1.71 -12.35 1.39
CA THR A 93 2.73 -12.73 0.39
C THR A 93 3.35 -14.08 0.78
N LEU A 94 3.64 -14.29 2.06
CA LEU A 94 4.09 -15.59 2.55
C LEU A 94 3.04 -16.69 2.33
N MET A 95 1.75 -16.42 2.54
CA MET A 95 0.68 -17.39 2.26
C MET A 95 0.62 -17.77 0.79
N VAL A 96 0.84 -16.83 -0.14
CA VAL A 96 0.94 -17.12 -1.59
C VAL A 96 2.11 -18.06 -1.85
N TYR A 97 3.29 -17.75 -1.32
CA TYR A 97 4.46 -18.64 -1.49
C TYR A 97 4.21 -20.03 -0.89
N LEU A 98 3.60 -20.13 0.30
CA LEU A 98 3.27 -21.42 0.90
C LEU A 98 2.28 -22.22 0.05
N ASP A 99 1.35 -21.56 -0.63
CA ASP A 99 0.42 -22.19 -1.56
C ASP A 99 1.13 -22.74 -2.80
N GLU A 100 2.02 -21.94 -3.39
CA GLU A 100 2.84 -22.29 -4.56
C GLU A 100 3.80 -23.47 -4.27
N PHE A 101 4.35 -23.53 -3.05
CA PHE A 101 5.19 -24.65 -2.61
C PHE A 101 4.39 -25.83 -2.03
N HIS A 102 3.06 -25.80 -2.15
CA HIS A 102 2.14 -26.84 -1.65
C HIS A 102 2.28 -27.14 -0.14
N ASP A 103 2.67 -26.15 0.66
CA ASP A 103 2.70 -26.22 2.13
C ASP A 103 1.38 -25.72 2.74
N GLY A 104 0.31 -26.46 2.44
CA GLY A 104 -1.04 -26.21 2.96
C GLY A 104 -1.11 -26.15 4.49
N PRO A 105 -0.48 -27.07 5.26
CA PRO A 105 -0.52 -27.03 6.72
C PRO A 105 0.04 -25.73 7.33
N SER A 106 1.18 -25.22 6.82
CA SER A 106 1.73 -23.95 7.31
C SER A 106 0.86 -22.76 6.93
N LYS A 107 0.28 -22.76 5.73
CA LYS A 107 -0.68 -21.73 5.28
C LYS A 107 -1.93 -21.70 6.17
N ASP A 108 -2.56 -22.86 6.38
CA ASP A 108 -3.76 -23.02 7.22
C ASP A 108 -3.49 -22.58 8.66
N TRP A 109 -2.31 -22.90 9.19
CA TRP A 109 -1.89 -22.46 10.50
C TRP A 109 -1.75 -20.94 10.56
N LEU A 110 -1.14 -20.33 9.55
CA LEU A 110 -0.94 -18.88 9.48
C LEU A 110 -2.26 -18.11 9.36
N GLU A 111 -3.24 -18.65 8.63
CA GLU A 111 -4.60 -18.07 8.53
C GLU A 111 -5.33 -18.06 9.87
N LYS A 112 -5.16 -19.13 10.66
CA LYS A 112 -5.78 -19.30 11.98
C LYS A 112 -5.00 -18.60 13.09
N PHE A 113 -3.71 -18.36 12.90
CA PHE A 113 -2.87 -17.78 13.93
C PHE A 113 -3.34 -16.38 14.30
N ALA A 114 -3.75 -16.22 15.56
CA ALA A 114 -4.32 -14.98 16.11
C ALA A 114 -5.51 -14.44 15.30
N ASP A 115 -6.31 -15.34 14.74
CA ASP A 115 -7.50 -15.04 13.93
C ASP A 115 -7.20 -14.07 12.77
N PHE A 116 -6.04 -14.23 12.13
CA PHE A 116 -5.55 -13.32 11.09
C PHE A 116 -6.61 -13.05 10.01
N LYS A 117 -7.32 -14.10 9.56
CA LYS A 117 -8.39 -13.99 8.57
C LYS A 117 -9.53 -13.06 8.99
N GLN A 118 -9.92 -13.07 10.27
CA GLN A 118 -10.98 -12.20 10.80
C GLN A 118 -10.47 -10.78 11.03
N ARG A 119 -9.20 -10.66 11.41
CA ARG A 119 -8.54 -9.39 11.73
C ARG A 119 -7.93 -8.71 10.51
N GLU A 120 -8.07 -9.25 9.31
CA GLU A 120 -7.37 -8.75 8.13
C GLU A 120 -7.73 -7.29 7.81
N ALA A 121 -9.01 -6.94 7.94
CA ALA A 121 -9.51 -5.58 7.73
C ALA A 121 -9.05 -4.62 8.84
N THR A 122 -8.92 -5.11 10.08
CA THR A 122 -8.61 -4.33 11.29
C THR A 122 -7.24 -4.68 11.86
N PHE A 123 -6.30 -5.08 10.99
CA PHE A 123 -5.00 -5.58 11.42
C PHE A 123 -4.22 -4.46 12.09
N ALA A 124 -3.85 -4.69 13.34
CA ALA A 124 -3.13 -3.75 14.18
C ALA A 124 -2.16 -4.48 15.09
N GLU A 125 -1.18 -3.75 15.61
CA GLU A 125 -0.18 -4.24 16.56
C GLU A 125 0.75 -5.31 15.97
N SER A 126 1.29 -5.05 14.78
CA SER A 126 2.21 -5.92 14.04
C SER A 126 3.34 -6.48 14.89
N ASP A 127 3.98 -5.66 15.71
CA ASP A 127 5.06 -6.11 16.58
C ASP A 127 4.59 -7.14 17.61
N LYS A 128 3.41 -6.94 18.22
CA LYS A 128 2.84 -7.92 19.16
C LYS A 128 2.48 -9.21 18.44
N TYR A 129 1.96 -9.13 17.22
CA TYR A 129 1.66 -10.28 16.38
C TYR A 129 2.93 -11.11 16.10
N LEU A 130 4.01 -10.47 15.65
CA LEU A 130 5.28 -11.13 15.35
C LEU A 130 5.98 -11.68 16.60
N LEU A 131 6.00 -10.91 17.70
CA LEU A 131 6.56 -11.37 18.97
C LEU A 131 5.80 -12.58 19.52
N ARG A 132 4.46 -12.59 19.41
CA ARG A 132 3.65 -13.75 19.79
C ARG A 132 3.99 -14.96 18.93
N MET A 133 4.17 -14.75 17.62
CA MET A 133 4.55 -15.82 16.69
C MET A 133 5.93 -16.41 17.04
N MET A 134 6.93 -15.58 17.33
CA MET A 134 8.26 -16.02 17.73
C MET A 134 8.30 -16.77 19.06
N ARG A 135 7.37 -16.45 19.97
CA ARG A 135 7.22 -17.13 21.28
C ARG A 135 6.37 -18.41 21.20
N THR A 136 5.65 -18.61 20.10
CA THR A 136 4.79 -19.79 19.95
C THR A 136 5.66 -21.02 19.71
N THR A 137 5.40 -22.07 20.48
CA THR A 137 6.15 -23.32 20.38
C THR A 137 5.88 -24.04 19.06
N THR A 138 6.86 -24.84 18.64
CA THR A 138 6.74 -25.72 17.48
C THR A 138 5.53 -26.65 17.62
N GLN A 139 4.73 -26.74 16.56
CA GLN A 139 3.53 -27.57 16.53
C GLN A 139 3.75 -28.76 15.61
N LYS A 140 3.34 -29.94 16.04
CA LYS A 140 3.39 -31.17 15.23
C LYS A 140 1.97 -31.59 14.89
N GLY A 141 1.76 -31.99 13.65
CA GLY A 141 0.45 -32.43 13.17
C GLY A 141 0.58 -33.57 12.18
N THR A 142 -0.57 -34.12 11.79
CA THR A 142 -0.64 -35.19 10.79
C THR A 142 -1.66 -34.80 9.74
N LEU A 143 -1.21 -34.62 8.49
CA LEU A 143 -2.09 -34.39 7.35
C LEU A 143 -2.61 -35.73 6.86
N THR A 144 -3.91 -35.94 6.97
CA THR A 144 -4.55 -37.14 6.45
C THR A 144 -5.08 -36.88 5.06
N VAL A 145 -4.50 -37.53 4.05
CA VAL A 145 -4.99 -37.51 2.68
C VAL A 145 -5.76 -38.81 2.43
N SER A 146 -7.07 -38.71 2.29
CA SER A 146 -7.94 -39.82 1.93
C SER A 146 -8.47 -39.65 0.52
N HIS A 147 -8.42 -40.73 -0.27
CA HIS A 147 -9.11 -40.75 -1.56
C HIS A 147 -10.63 -40.59 -1.36
N PRO A 148 -11.36 -39.84 -2.21
CA PRO A 148 -12.80 -39.62 -2.03
C PRO A 148 -13.62 -40.93 -1.94
N LYS A 149 -13.17 -41.96 -2.65
CA LYS A 149 -13.78 -43.31 -2.64
C LYS A 149 -13.24 -44.26 -1.54
N GLY A 150 -12.39 -43.78 -0.64
CA GLY A 150 -11.89 -44.55 0.51
C GLY A 150 -10.81 -45.60 0.23
N TYR A 151 -10.34 -45.77 -1.02
CA TYR A 151 -9.38 -46.83 -1.38
C TYR A 151 -8.03 -46.75 -0.66
N PHE A 152 -7.61 -45.55 -0.25
CA PHE A 152 -6.44 -45.39 0.58
C PHE A 152 -6.58 -44.17 1.49
N LYS A 153 -5.99 -44.30 2.68
CA LYS A 153 -5.82 -43.23 3.67
C LYS A 153 -4.34 -43.16 4.00
N ARG A 154 -3.68 -42.06 3.64
CA ARG A 154 -2.28 -41.81 3.98
C ARG A 154 -2.21 -40.68 5.00
N SER A 155 -1.32 -40.83 5.97
CA SER A 155 -1.09 -39.88 7.03
C SER A 155 0.35 -39.39 6.95
N PHE A 156 0.53 -38.09 6.76
CA PHE A 156 1.84 -37.45 6.64
C PHE A 156 2.11 -36.61 7.88
N PRO A 157 3.10 -36.94 8.71
CA PRO A 157 3.47 -36.09 9.82
C PRO A 157 4.09 -34.79 9.26
N PHE A 158 3.75 -33.66 9.86
CA PHE A 158 4.35 -32.38 9.55
C PHE A 158 4.69 -31.63 10.84
N THR A 159 5.62 -30.69 10.74
CA THR A 159 6.06 -29.84 11.85
C THR A 159 6.03 -28.40 11.39
N ILE A 160 5.33 -27.55 12.13
CA ILE A 160 5.26 -26.11 11.90
C ILE A 160 6.17 -25.45 12.92
N GLU A 161 7.06 -24.59 12.44
CA GLU A 161 7.97 -23.80 13.26
C GLU A 161 7.57 -22.31 13.18
N PRO A 162 6.69 -21.81 14.07
CA PRO A 162 6.18 -20.43 14.04
C PRO A 162 7.29 -19.37 14.00
N ARG A 163 8.38 -19.60 14.72
CA ARG A 163 9.54 -18.71 14.72
C ARG A 163 10.13 -18.50 13.33
N ARG A 164 10.30 -19.58 12.55
CA ARG A 164 10.80 -19.50 11.17
C ARG A 164 9.82 -18.76 10.26
N LEU A 165 8.52 -18.92 10.47
CA LEU A 165 7.51 -18.16 9.73
C LEU A 165 7.60 -16.66 10.06
N ALA A 166 7.78 -16.29 11.33
CA ALA A 166 7.97 -14.90 11.74
C ALA A 166 9.22 -14.27 11.12
N GLU A 167 10.34 -15.00 11.09
CA GLU A 167 11.59 -14.56 10.46
C GLU A 167 11.39 -14.34 8.94
N ARG A 168 10.67 -15.24 8.26
CA ARG A 168 10.32 -15.07 6.84
C ARG A 168 9.41 -13.86 6.61
N ILE A 169 8.43 -13.62 7.49
CA ILE A 169 7.57 -12.44 7.40
C ILE A 169 8.40 -11.16 7.55
N LEU A 170 9.36 -11.12 8.47
CA LEU A 170 10.25 -9.97 8.62
C LEU A 170 11.13 -9.73 7.38
N ALA A 171 11.66 -10.80 6.76
CA ALA A 171 12.44 -10.69 5.53
C ALA A 171 11.59 -10.17 4.35
N ILE A 172 10.37 -10.71 4.19
CA ILE A 172 9.41 -10.21 3.18
C ILE A 172 9.04 -8.75 3.47
N ARG A 173 8.87 -8.38 4.74
CA ARG A 173 8.56 -7.00 5.14
C ARG A 173 9.66 -6.02 4.72
N GLU A 174 10.91 -6.41 4.88
CA GLU A 174 12.06 -5.62 4.42
C GLU A 174 12.07 -5.48 2.88
N GLN A 175 11.81 -6.58 2.16
CA GLN A 175 11.68 -6.55 0.70
C GLN A 175 10.56 -5.60 0.24
N LEU A 176 9.36 -5.73 0.82
CA LEU A 176 8.22 -4.88 0.49
C LEU A 176 8.48 -3.40 0.80
N ALA A 177 9.18 -3.10 1.90
CA ALA A 177 9.56 -1.72 2.22
C ALA A 177 10.51 -1.12 1.14
N ALA A 178 11.45 -1.92 0.63
CA ALA A 178 12.34 -1.50 -0.45
C ALA A 178 11.60 -1.34 -1.80
N GLU A 179 10.64 -2.20 -2.10
CA GLU A 179 9.71 -2.03 -3.24
C GLU A 179 8.96 -0.71 -3.12
N TRP A 180 8.36 -0.44 -1.95
CA TRP A 180 7.57 0.77 -1.70
C TRP A 180 8.36 2.05 -1.84
N GLN A 181 9.63 2.05 -1.44
CA GLN A 181 10.50 3.20 -1.63
C GLN A 181 10.68 3.56 -3.12
N ARG A 182 10.77 2.55 -4.00
CA ARG A 182 10.82 2.75 -5.45
C ARG A 182 9.46 3.20 -5.97
N ASP A 183 8.39 2.53 -5.55
CA ASP A 183 7.02 2.83 -5.95
C ASP A 183 6.60 4.27 -5.64
N LEU A 184 7.04 4.81 -4.50
CA LEU A 184 6.77 6.21 -4.13
C LEU A 184 7.31 7.21 -5.17
N GLN A 185 8.40 6.89 -5.86
CA GLN A 185 8.95 7.72 -6.94
C GLN A 185 8.04 7.66 -8.18
N LEU A 186 7.49 6.49 -8.49
CA LEU A 186 6.54 6.31 -9.59
C LEU A 186 5.25 7.11 -9.36
N ILE A 187 4.76 7.16 -8.12
CA ILE A 187 3.57 7.94 -7.77
C ILE A 187 3.81 9.45 -7.98
N GLU A 188 5.02 9.94 -7.71
CA GLU A 188 5.37 11.33 -8.01
C GLU A 188 5.31 11.62 -9.52
N GLU A 189 5.90 10.74 -10.34
CA GLU A 189 5.86 10.85 -11.80
C GLU A 189 4.42 10.77 -12.34
N GLU A 190 3.60 9.87 -11.78
CA GLU A 190 2.18 9.77 -12.08
C GLU A 190 1.44 11.07 -11.78
N ASN A 191 1.69 11.67 -10.62
CA ASN A 191 1.06 12.93 -10.23
C ASN A 191 1.44 14.08 -11.17
N GLN A 192 2.70 14.13 -11.62
CA GLN A 192 3.15 15.11 -12.62
C GLN A 192 2.42 14.90 -13.95
N GLN A 193 2.24 13.65 -14.37
CA GLN A 193 1.52 13.31 -15.59
C GLN A 193 0.02 13.63 -15.48
N LEU A 194 -0.60 13.35 -14.34
CA LEU A 194 -1.99 13.71 -14.07
C LEU A 194 -2.18 15.23 -14.12
N HIS A 195 -1.26 16.00 -13.54
CA HIS A 195 -1.30 17.45 -13.62
C HIS A 195 -1.17 17.97 -15.05
N ARG A 196 -0.24 17.39 -15.83
CA ARG A 196 -0.10 17.70 -17.26
C ARG A 196 -1.39 17.41 -18.03
N ILE A 197 -2.00 16.25 -17.83
CA ILE A 197 -3.26 15.86 -18.47
C ILE A 197 -4.36 16.88 -18.14
N HIS A 198 -4.47 17.28 -16.87
CA HIS A 198 -5.44 18.28 -16.44
C HIS A 198 -5.26 19.62 -17.16
N LEU A 199 -4.03 20.14 -17.23
CA LEU A 199 -3.73 21.39 -17.95
C LEU A 199 -4.06 21.28 -19.45
N GLU A 200 -3.71 20.17 -20.09
CA GLU A 200 -4.02 19.92 -21.50
C GLU A 200 -5.55 19.91 -21.75
N LEU A 201 -6.33 19.29 -20.86
CA LEU A 201 -7.79 19.27 -20.91
C LEU A 201 -8.38 20.68 -20.76
N SER A 202 -7.85 21.48 -19.83
CA SER A 202 -8.30 22.86 -19.61
C SER A 202 -8.01 23.78 -20.81
N LEU A 203 -6.96 23.50 -21.59
CA LEU A 203 -6.55 24.33 -22.73
C LEU A 203 -7.20 23.93 -24.06
N ASN A 204 -7.37 22.62 -24.32
CA ASN A 204 -7.64 22.14 -25.69
C ASN A 204 -9.09 21.71 -25.98
N GLY A 205 -10.00 21.70 -25.00
CA GLY A 205 -11.46 21.58 -25.18
C GLY A 205 -12.01 20.29 -25.85
N ALA A 206 -11.18 19.48 -26.51
CA ALA A 206 -11.58 18.24 -27.19
C ALA A 206 -10.53 17.12 -26.98
N ASP A 207 -10.96 16.06 -26.29
CA ASP A 207 -10.12 15.02 -25.68
C ASP A 207 -9.74 13.86 -26.62
N THR A 208 -10.23 13.87 -27.87
CA THR A 208 -10.15 12.69 -28.76
C THR A 208 -8.77 12.43 -29.36
N ASP A 209 -7.93 13.45 -29.56
CA ASP A 209 -6.60 13.28 -30.17
C ASP A 209 -5.47 13.14 -29.14
N LEU A 210 -5.63 13.68 -27.93
CA LEU A 210 -4.65 13.57 -26.85
C LEU A 210 -4.55 12.14 -26.32
N ASN A 211 -5.66 11.41 -26.25
CA ASN A 211 -5.68 10.02 -25.78
C ASN A 211 -4.84 9.04 -26.62
N LYS A 212 -4.55 9.36 -27.90
CA LYS A 212 -3.68 8.56 -28.76
C LYS A 212 -2.19 8.83 -28.54
N VAL A 213 -1.86 10.03 -28.06
CA VAL A 213 -0.47 10.46 -27.77
C VAL A 213 -0.10 10.20 -26.31
N ARG A 214 -1.11 10.07 -25.42
CA ARG A 214 -0.97 9.53 -24.07
C ARG A 214 -0.61 8.03 -24.12
N LYS A 215 0.57 7.71 -24.65
CA LYS A 215 1.26 6.47 -24.26
C LYS A 215 1.32 6.52 -22.74
N ARG A 216 0.65 5.57 -22.08
CA ARG A 216 0.73 5.50 -20.62
C ARG A 216 2.21 5.36 -20.29
N ILE A 217 2.69 6.13 -19.30
CA ILE A 217 4.07 6.02 -18.80
C ILE A 217 4.40 4.55 -18.43
N PHE A 218 3.38 3.72 -18.21
CA PHE A 218 3.45 2.29 -17.93
C PHE A 218 2.83 1.39 -19.01
N GLU A 219 3.00 1.67 -20.31
CA GLU A 219 2.78 0.63 -21.34
C GLU A 219 3.76 -0.54 -21.18
N HIS A 220 4.90 -0.30 -20.54
CA HIS A 220 5.76 -1.32 -19.98
C HIS A 220 5.45 -1.47 -18.49
N ASP A 221 5.16 -2.70 -18.06
CA ASP A 221 4.99 -3.03 -16.65
C ASP A 221 6.26 -2.58 -15.90
N PRO A 222 6.20 -1.57 -15.01
CA PRO A 222 7.37 -1.12 -14.27
C PRO A 222 7.83 -2.18 -13.26
N PHE A 223 6.99 -3.18 -12.99
CA PHE A 223 7.30 -4.29 -12.12
C PHE A 223 8.11 -5.32 -12.89
N ALA A 224 9.35 -5.54 -12.42
CA ALA A 224 10.27 -6.49 -13.03
C ALA A 224 9.97 -7.92 -12.55
N ASP A 225 10.50 -8.92 -13.24
CA ASP A 225 10.38 -10.36 -12.90
C ASP A 225 10.87 -10.73 -11.48
N ASN A 226 11.51 -9.81 -10.75
CA ASN A 226 12.07 -10.03 -9.41
C ASN A 226 11.25 -9.43 -8.27
N ASP A 227 10.11 -8.80 -8.54
CA ASP A 227 9.29 -8.18 -7.49
C ASP A 227 8.42 -9.23 -6.75
N SER A 228 7.91 -8.86 -5.57
CA SER A 228 7.05 -9.74 -4.78
C SER A 228 5.78 -10.18 -5.54
N ALA A 229 5.26 -11.37 -5.23
CA ALA A 229 4.09 -11.94 -5.93
C ALA A 229 2.82 -11.05 -5.92
N LEU A 230 2.75 -10.06 -5.02
CA LEU A 230 1.65 -9.13 -4.90
C LEU A 230 2.03 -7.68 -5.21
N CYS A 231 3.14 -7.44 -5.94
CA CYS A 231 3.69 -6.09 -6.16
C CYS A 231 2.66 -5.11 -6.73
N SER A 232 2.00 -5.44 -7.85
CA SER A 232 0.97 -4.57 -8.44
C SER A 232 -0.23 -4.30 -7.51
N SER A 233 -0.63 -5.29 -6.70
CA SER A 233 -1.65 -5.12 -5.68
C SER A 233 -1.17 -4.25 -4.51
N ASN A 234 0.10 -4.37 -4.12
CA ASN A 234 0.72 -3.55 -3.08
C ASN A 234 0.80 -2.09 -3.54
N TYR A 235 1.22 -1.86 -4.78
CA TYR A 235 1.32 -0.53 -5.39
C TYR A 235 -0.02 0.21 -5.37
N ARG A 236 -1.09 -0.44 -5.86
CA ARG A 236 -2.45 0.15 -5.83
C ARG A 236 -2.90 0.51 -4.42
N GLN A 237 -2.60 -0.33 -3.44
CA GLN A 237 -2.97 -0.06 -2.05
C GLN A 237 -2.14 1.07 -1.43
N LEU A 238 -0.85 1.16 -1.77
CA LEU A 238 0.00 2.29 -1.38
C LEU A 238 -0.55 3.61 -1.94
N LYS A 239 -0.89 3.63 -3.23
CA LYS A 239 -1.43 4.82 -3.89
C LYS A 239 -2.80 5.24 -3.34
N ALA A 240 -3.69 4.28 -3.07
CA ALA A 240 -4.96 4.53 -2.37
C ALA A 240 -4.75 5.16 -0.98
N MET A 241 -3.85 4.58 -0.17
CA MET A 241 -3.53 5.09 1.17
C MET A 241 -2.96 6.50 1.15
N LEU A 242 -2.05 6.79 0.21
CA LEU A 242 -1.48 8.13 0.05
C LEU A 242 -2.54 9.15 -0.39
N THR A 243 -3.44 8.74 -1.29
CA THR A 243 -4.55 9.58 -1.75
C THR A 243 -5.51 9.89 -0.62
N GLU A 244 -5.85 8.91 0.20
CA GLU A 244 -6.68 9.08 1.40
C GLU A 244 -6.01 10.05 2.39
N PHE A 245 -4.73 9.83 2.71
CA PHE A 245 -3.98 10.70 3.62
C PHE A 245 -3.87 12.13 3.08
N ALA A 246 -3.59 12.30 1.78
CA ALA A 246 -3.52 13.59 1.12
C ALA A 246 -4.88 14.32 1.17
N SER A 247 -5.98 13.58 0.98
CA SER A 247 -7.34 14.12 1.04
C SER A 247 -7.67 14.65 2.43
N TYR A 248 -7.39 13.89 3.49
CA TYR A 248 -7.58 14.37 4.86
C TYR A 248 -6.65 15.52 5.24
N ALA A 249 -5.39 15.49 4.79
CA ALA A 249 -4.47 16.60 4.99
C ALA A 249 -4.93 17.89 4.28
N PHE A 250 -5.57 17.75 3.12
CA PHE A 250 -6.18 18.86 2.41
C PHE A 250 -7.46 19.36 3.09
N LEU A 251 -8.30 18.46 3.59
CA LEU A 251 -9.49 18.78 4.40
C LEU A 251 -9.13 19.65 5.61
N ASP A 252 -8.08 19.28 6.35
CA ASP A 252 -7.60 20.04 7.52
C ASP A 252 -7.18 21.48 7.14
N LYS A 253 -6.59 21.67 5.94
CA LYS A 253 -6.28 23.00 5.41
C LYS A 253 -7.53 23.78 5.00
N LEU A 254 -8.50 23.12 4.36
CA LEU A 254 -9.75 23.74 3.92
C LEU A 254 -10.58 24.27 5.09
N LYS A 255 -10.49 23.63 6.26
CA LYS A 255 -11.20 24.05 7.48
C LYS A 255 -11.01 25.53 7.83
N HIS A 256 -9.85 26.09 7.48
CA HIS A 256 -9.48 27.47 7.77
C HIS A 256 -9.65 28.43 6.60
N VAL A 257 -9.86 27.92 5.38
CA VAL A 257 -9.91 28.73 4.15
C VAL A 257 -11.35 28.84 3.63
N ASP A 258 -12.06 27.72 3.53
CA ASP A 258 -13.43 27.68 3.01
C ASP A 258 -14.26 26.59 3.71
N SER A 259 -15.21 27.03 4.52
CA SER A 259 -16.13 26.17 5.28
C SER A 259 -17.07 25.37 4.37
N HIS A 260 -17.44 25.92 3.20
CA HIS A 260 -18.34 25.22 2.28
C HIS A 260 -17.61 24.07 1.58
N SER A 261 -16.46 24.33 0.96
CA SER A 261 -15.61 23.28 0.37
C SER A 261 -15.21 22.23 1.39
N HIS A 262 -14.91 22.63 2.63
CA HIS A 262 -14.63 21.67 3.71
C HIS A 262 -15.81 20.73 3.95
N LYS A 263 -17.02 21.26 4.20
CA LYS A 263 -18.21 20.43 4.47
C LYS A 263 -18.57 19.53 3.29
N TRP A 264 -18.45 20.05 2.07
CA TRP A 264 -18.69 19.27 0.87
C TRP A 264 -17.70 18.12 0.76
N LEU A 265 -16.39 18.40 0.89
CA LEU A 265 -15.36 17.36 0.79
C LEU A 265 -15.46 16.33 1.92
N ASP A 266 -15.77 16.77 3.14
CA ASP A 266 -16.01 15.89 4.29
C ASP A 266 -17.18 14.93 4.04
N SER A 267 -18.30 15.46 3.53
CA SER A 267 -19.45 14.65 3.13
C SER A 267 -19.12 13.70 1.98
N TYR A 268 -18.31 14.15 1.02
CA TYR A 268 -17.90 13.35 -0.13
C TYR A 268 -17.02 12.17 0.31
N LEU A 269 -15.99 12.44 1.11
CA LEU A 269 -15.10 11.41 1.67
C LEU A 269 -15.83 10.44 2.62
N SER A 270 -16.90 10.88 3.27
CA SER A 270 -17.72 10.00 4.12
C SER A 270 -18.64 9.07 3.33
N THR A 271 -18.93 9.40 2.06
CA THR A 271 -19.85 8.64 1.19
C THR A 271 -19.12 7.80 0.15
N HIS A 272 -17.88 8.15 -0.20
CA HIS A 272 -17.09 7.49 -1.23
C HIS A 272 -15.82 6.90 -0.63
N GLU A 273 -15.58 5.62 -0.88
CA GLU A 273 -14.32 4.98 -0.51
C GLU A 273 -13.21 5.44 -1.46
N VAL A 274 -12.07 5.87 -0.90
CA VAL A 274 -10.84 6.17 -1.65
C VAL A 274 -10.16 4.85 -2.08
N GLY A 275 -10.91 3.98 -2.76
CA GLY A 275 -10.46 2.64 -3.11
C GLY A 275 -9.53 2.62 -4.32
N ASN A 276 -9.91 3.34 -5.38
CA ASN A 276 -9.15 3.46 -6.62
C ASN A 276 -8.85 4.95 -6.87
N ASP A 277 -7.61 5.34 -6.63
CA ASP A 277 -7.12 6.72 -6.76
C ASP A 277 -7.49 7.38 -8.10
N GLU A 278 -7.31 6.71 -9.23
CA GLU A 278 -7.60 7.29 -10.54
C GLU A 278 -9.08 7.51 -10.74
N ALA A 279 -9.91 6.55 -10.32
CA ALA A 279 -11.36 6.68 -10.43
C ALA A 279 -11.84 7.83 -9.54
N PHE A 280 -11.34 7.89 -8.31
CA PHE A 280 -11.63 8.94 -7.35
C PHE A 280 -11.23 10.34 -7.86
N LEU A 281 -10.01 10.50 -8.39
CA LEU A 281 -9.55 11.78 -8.92
C LEU A 281 -10.28 12.19 -10.19
N ARG A 282 -10.58 11.24 -11.09
CA ARG A 282 -11.37 11.53 -12.30
C ARG A 282 -12.79 11.94 -11.94
N GLU A 283 -13.42 11.26 -10.99
CA GLU A 283 -14.74 11.64 -10.50
C GLU A 283 -14.73 13.07 -9.95
N LEU A 284 -13.76 13.38 -9.08
CA LEU A 284 -13.56 14.74 -8.54
C LEU A 284 -13.36 15.80 -9.63
N TRP A 285 -12.61 15.51 -10.70
CA TRP A 285 -12.39 16.47 -11.80
C TRP A 285 -13.59 16.63 -12.73
N THR A 286 -14.40 15.58 -12.87
CA THR A 286 -15.59 15.60 -13.75
C THR A 286 -16.84 16.11 -13.04
N MET A 287 -16.79 16.29 -11.72
CA MET A 287 -17.91 16.85 -10.98
C MET A 287 -18.24 18.25 -11.51
N PRO A 288 -19.51 18.48 -11.90
CA PRO A 288 -19.93 19.81 -12.33
C PRO A 288 -19.67 20.76 -11.17
N THR A 289 -18.97 21.86 -11.44
CA THR A 289 -18.83 22.94 -10.47
C THR A 289 -20.25 23.38 -10.12
N VAL A 290 -20.72 23.02 -8.93
CA VAL A 290 -22.00 23.49 -8.43
C VAL A 290 -21.82 24.98 -8.24
N SER A 291 -22.13 25.77 -9.27
CA SER A 291 -22.23 27.20 -9.14
C SER A 291 -23.18 27.42 -7.96
N PRO A 292 -22.76 28.14 -6.91
CA PRO A 292 -23.64 28.43 -5.79
C PRO A 292 -24.87 29.09 -6.41
N SER A 293 -25.95 28.32 -6.52
CA SER A 293 -27.18 28.79 -7.10
C SER A 293 -27.53 29.99 -6.26
N SER A 294 -27.46 31.17 -6.88
CA SER A 294 -27.87 32.42 -6.27
C SER A 294 -29.19 32.15 -5.59
N SER A 295 -29.14 32.05 -4.25
CA SER A 295 -30.32 31.93 -3.41
C SER A 295 -31.14 33.17 -3.73
N SER A 296 -32.08 33.04 -4.66
CA SER A 296 -33.08 34.03 -4.92
C SER A 296 -33.92 34.11 -3.64
N GLU A 297 -33.64 35.15 -2.85
CA GLU A 297 -34.59 35.72 -1.90
C GLU A 297 -35.92 36.06 -2.60
#